data_AF-L1N706-F1
#
_entry.id   AF-L1N706-F1
#
_cell.length_a   1.000
_cell.length_b   1.000
_cell.length_c   1.000
_cell.angle_alpha   90.00
_cell.angle_beta   90.00
_cell.angle_gamma   90.00
#
_symmetry.space_group_name_H-M   'P 1'
#
loop_
_entity.id
_entity.type
_entity.pdbx_description
1 polymer ?
#
loop_
_entity_poly.entity_id
_entity_poly.type
_entity_poly.pdbx_seq_one_letter_code
_entity_poly.pdbx_strand_id
1 'polypeptide(L)'
;MKRQLLTLMCMVFGIAMQAQTTPNITLKVGVDGKQRELSFVVATPNTKLNIDWGDGTPVETEVISNDNEYQKSTPVYGIPVGTGDIKIYGDEITYFYCGSKQADAKVTALDVSNAPKLKWLFAGTNSLTQLDVSHNPNLLTLAISNNQITDINLTNNTQLTFIEMISNQLSAIDLSHNRLLKKLQIQSNKLTSIDLSANTLLKSIYLMGNQLTAVTFGNITEKGVYISVSNNRLTSLDLTMVPGVSTGAVFAANNMLTEIKCGDVKNLNVSGNQLTFATLPTGIKVNTYNYAPQQNMRIQRDIELNEVLDLSSQTNLKGITNTPQTTKFTWKTATGETLTPGTDYTEDNGKFTFIKAQADSVYAVLSSPAFPKFVGTQVFKTTKLAVAITTGINDVTSSSVSITAGNGQLTVSGLSNGASVTVYDVAGNLIATRKANVSTVTFALPRGLYLVKAAELVQKVSL
;
A
#
# COMPACT_ATOMS: atom_id res chain seq x y z
N MET A 1 -18.26 81.42 49.64
CA MET A 1 -19.58 80.79 49.42
C MET A 1 -19.83 80.69 47.93
N LYS A 2 -20.06 79.47 47.40
CA LYS A 2 -20.95 79.08 46.28
C LYS A 2 -20.85 79.86 44.95
N ARG A 3 -20.97 79.29 43.74
CA ARG A 3 -21.15 77.94 43.20
C ARG A 3 -21.15 78.11 41.66
N GLN A 4 -20.55 77.14 40.96
CA GLN A 4 -21.02 76.50 39.71
C GLN A 4 -21.24 77.34 38.44
N LEU A 5 -20.34 77.15 37.46
CA LEU A 5 -20.69 76.54 36.17
C LEU A 5 -19.40 76.05 35.49
N LEU A 6 -19.15 74.73 35.51
CA LEU A 6 -18.20 74.10 34.60
C LEU A 6 -18.96 73.01 33.86
N THR A 7 -19.42 73.36 32.66
CA THR A 7 -20.04 72.44 31.72
C THR A 7 -18.95 71.52 31.18
N LEU A 8 -18.80 70.35 31.78
CA LEU A 8 -17.89 69.31 31.29
C LEU A 8 -18.57 68.67 30.06
N MET A 9 -18.17 69.12 28.87
CA MET A 9 -18.55 68.48 27.61
C MET A 9 -17.72 67.19 27.47
N CYS A 10 -18.27 66.06 27.93
CA CYS A 10 -17.72 64.75 27.63
C CYS A 10 -17.89 64.48 26.12
N MET A 11 -16.84 64.68 25.33
CA MET A 11 -16.74 64.06 24.01
C MET A 11 -16.56 62.56 24.21
N VAL A 12 -17.66 61.82 24.14
CA VAL A 12 -17.63 60.38 23.89
C VAL A 12 -17.18 60.23 22.43
N PHE A 13 -15.89 59.95 22.21
CA PHE A 13 -15.44 59.39 20.94
C PHE A 13 -16.03 57.98 20.84
N GLY A 14 -17.25 57.88 20.32
CA GLY A 14 -17.79 56.64 19.82
C GLY A 14 -16.96 56.23 18.62
N ILE A 15 -15.95 55.39 18.83
CA ILE A 15 -15.36 54.62 17.73
C ILE A 15 -16.46 53.65 17.32
N ALA A 16 -17.25 54.02 16.31
CA ALA A 16 -18.06 53.05 15.61
C ALA A 16 -17.08 52.03 15.01
N MET A 17 -16.90 50.90 15.68
CA MET A 17 -16.31 49.72 15.04
C MET A 17 -17.17 49.46 13.81
N GLN A 18 -16.61 49.69 12.62
CA GLN A 18 -17.26 49.23 11.41
C GLN A 18 -17.39 47.72 11.54
N ALA A 19 -18.62 47.22 11.48
CA ALA A 19 -18.87 45.79 11.49
C ALA A 19 -18.12 45.17 10.31
N GLN A 20 -17.32 44.15 10.58
CA GLN A 20 -16.58 43.42 9.56
C GLN A 20 -17.57 42.84 8.54
N THR A 21 -17.45 43.22 7.27
CA THR A 21 -18.40 42.83 6.22
C THR A 21 -18.03 41.53 5.51
N THR A 22 -16.77 41.14 5.58
CA THR A 22 -16.24 39.93 4.94
C THR A 22 -15.97 38.86 6.00
N PRO A 23 -16.59 37.67 5.91
CA PRO A 23 -16.31 36.61 6.86
C PRO A 23 -14.90 36.05 6.69
N ASN A 24 -14.26 35.70 7.80
CA ASN A 24 -12.94 35.07 7.82
C ASN A 24 -13.01 33.59 7.46
N ILE A 25 -14.09 32.94 7.88
CA ILE A 25 -14.35 31.52 7.62
C ILE A 25 -15.80 31.36 7.18
N THR A 26 -16.03 30.56 6.14
CA THR A 26 -17.39 30.17 5.73
C THR A 26 -17.50 28.65 5.61
N LEU A 27 -18.68 28.13 5.93
CA LEU A 27 -19.00 26.71 5.81
C LEU A 27 -20.30 26.53 5.05
N LYS A 28 -20.34 25.54 4.15
CA LYS A 28 -21.59 25.03 3.58
C LYS A 28 -22.02 23.78 4.29
N VAL A 29 -23.22 23.79 4.87
CA VAL A 29 -23.83 22.65 5.55
C VAL A 29 -25.27 22.42 5.11
N GLY A 30 -25.81 21.23 5.36
CA GLY A 30 -27.25 20.99 5.26
C GLY A 30 -28.02 21.64 6.40
N VAL A 31 -29.21 22.18 6.11
CA VAL A 31 -30.19 22.67 7.10
C VAL A 31 -31.03 21.48 7.57
N ASP A 32 -30.45 20.70 8.49
CA ASP A 32 -30.96 19.39 8.91
C ASP A 32 -31.54 19.39 10.34
N GLY A 33 -31.65 20.58 10.96
CA GLY A 33 -32.08 20.74 12.35
C GLY A 33 -31.09 20.22 13.39
N LYS A 34 -29.90 19.78 12.99
CA LYS A 34 -28.87 19.26 13.91
C LYS A 34 -27.94 20.38 14.37
N GLN A 35 -27.65 20.41 15.66
CA GLN A 35 -26.69 21.35 16.22
C GLN A 35 -25.27 21.05 15.68
N ARG A 36 -24.57 22.12 15.26
CA ARG A 36 -23.15 22.11 14.93
C ARG A 36 -22.34 22.56 16.15
N GLU A 37 -21.18 21.94 16.33
CA GLU A 37 -20.16 22.37 17.28
C GLU A 37 -18.98 22.91 16.47
N LEU A 38 -18.71 24.19 16.62
CA LEU A 38 -17.51 24.83 16.09
C LEU A 38 -16.63 25.20 17.28
N SER A 39 -15.31 25.06 17.20
CA SER A 39 -14.43 25.45 18.30
C SER A 39 -13.31 26.36 17.83
N PHE A 40 -13.00 27.36 18.67
CA PHE A 40 -12.10 28.45 18.31
C PHE A 40 -11.04 28.70 19.38
N VAL A 41 -9.88 29.19 18.93
CA VAL A 41 -8.89 29.91 19.76
C VAL A 41 -8.48 31.15 18.99
N VAL A 42 -8.37 32.28 19.68
CA VAL A 42 -8.03 33.59 19.13
C VAL A 42 -6.66 34.06 19.63
N ALA A 43 -5.95 34.86 18.83
CA ALA A 43 -4.64 35.37 19.22
C ALA A 43 -4.69 36.42 20.33
N THR A 44 -5.79 37.18 20.40
CA THR A 44 -5.91 38.34 21.30
C THR A 44 -6.87 38.00 22.46
N PRO A 45 -6.47 38.19 23.74
CA PRO A 45 -7.35 38.00 24.89
C PRO A 45 -8.62 38.84 24.81
N ASN A 46 -9.68 38.41 25.49
CA ASN A 46 -10.98 39.11 25.54
C ASN A 46 -11.65 39.32 24.17
N THR A 47 -11.28 38.55 23.15
CA THR A 47 -11.90 38.62 21.82
C THR A 47 -13.19 37.80 21.78
N LYS A 48 -14.23 38.38 21.18
CA LYS A 48 -15.46 37.69 20.79
C LYS A 48 -15.53 37.59 19.27
N LEU A 49 -16.27 36.62 18.77
CA LEU A 49 -16.54 36.44 17.34
C LEU A 49 -18.01 36.75 17.06
N ASN A 50 -18.37 36.94 15.79
CA ASN A 50 -19.76 36.96 15.36
C ASN A 50 -20.00 35.79 14.40
N ILE A 51 -21.09 35.03 14.58
CA ILE A 51 -21.41 33.87 13.76
C ILE A 51 -22.83 34.00 13.21
N ASP A 52 -22.96 34.08 11.90
CA ASP A 52 -24.22 33.95 11.17
C ASP A 52 -24.43 32.46 10.85
N TRP A 53 -25.53 31.89 11.34
CA TRP A 53 -25.87 30.47 11.17
C TRP A 53 -26.64 30.18 9.88
N GLY A 54 -26.77 31.18 9.00
CA GLY A 54 -27.34 31.06 7.64
C GLY A 54 -28.60 31.87 7.40
N ASP A 55 -29.05 32.69 8.36
CA ASP A 55 -30.20 33.60 8.23
C ASP A 55 -29.80 35.04 7.90
N GLY A 56 -28.49 35.34 7.82
CA GLY A 56 -27.97 36.67 7.53
C GLY A 56 -27.82 37.56 8.78
N THR A 57 -28.08 37.04 9.98
CA THR A 57 -28.01 37.79 11.24
C THR A 57 -26.92 37.19 12.14
N PRO A 58 -25.69 37.76 12.16
CA PRO A 58 -24.62 37.28 13.02
C PRO A 58 -24.98 37.40 14.51
N VAL A 59 -24.68 36.35 15.28
CA VAL A 59 -24.81 36.30 16.74
C VAL A 59 -23.42 36.41 17.36
N GLU A 60 -23.24 37.32 18.30
CA GLU A 60 -21.98 37.48 19.05
C GLU A 60 -21.75 36.27 19.97
N THR A 61 -20.53 35.75 19.99
CA THR A 61 -20.14 34.67 20.90
C THR A 61 -19.81 35.19 22.30
N GLU A 62 -19.71 34.27 23.24
CA GLU A 62 -18.93 34.52 24.46
C GLU A 62 -17.46 34.77 24.12
N VAL A 63 -16.69 35.23 25.11
CA VAL A 63 -15.24 35.44 24.95
C VAL A 63 -14.57 34.12 24.57
N ILE A 64 -13.84 34.15 23.45
CA ILE A 64 -13.09 33.00 22.95
C ILE A 64 -11.74 32.91 23.65
N SER A 65 -11.34 31.69 23.99
CA SER A 65 -10.05 31.37 24.59
C SER A 65 -8.90 31.87 23.73
N ASN A 66 -7.87 32.41 24.37
CA ASN A 66 -6.59 32.74 23.74
C ASN A 66 -5.45 31.78 24.12
N ASP A 67 -5.79 30.62 24.71
CA ASP A 67 -4.84 29.60 25.14
C ASP A 67 -4.18 28.90 23.94
N ASN A 68 -2.90 29.23 23.74
CA ASN A 68 -2.06 28.72 22.66
C ASN A 68 -1.16 27.54 23.09
N GLU A 69 -1.13 27.18 24.38
CA GLU A 69 -0.22 26.17 24.94
C GLU A 69 -0.89 24.81 25.08
N TYR A 70 -2.17 24.77 25.49
CA TYR A 70 -2.90 23.52 25.72
C TYR A 70 -4.02 23.24 24.73
N GLN A 71 -4.21 24.12 23.73
CA GLN A 71 -5.28 24.03 22.72
C GLN A 71 -6.67 23.95 23.36
N LYS A 72 -6.85 24.60 24.53
CA LYS A 72 -8.15 24.73 25.19
C LYS A 72 -9.02 25.66 24.36
N SER A 73 -9.75 25.09 23.40
CA SER A 73 -10.66 25.81 22.53
C SER A 73 -11.98 26.13 23.22
N THR A 74 -12.62 27.21 22.80
CA THR A 74 -14.00 27.54 23.19
C THR A 74 -14.96 26.93 22.18
N PRO A 75 -15.80 25.94 22.56
CA PRO A 75 -16.85 25.45 21.69
C PRO A 75 -17.98 26.47 21.60
N VAL A 76 -18.55 26.60 20.41
CA VAL A 76 -19.68 27.45 20.07
C VAL A 76 -20.67 26.60 19.30
N TYR A 77 -21.94 26.67 19.71
CA TYR A 77 -22.99 25.81 19.20
C TYR A 77 -24.05 26.61 18.47
N GLY A 78 -24.62 26.01 17.42
CA GLY A 78 -25.75 26.59 16.72
C GLY A 78 -26.38 25.60 15.75
N ILE A 79 -27.62 25.89 15.34
CA ILE A 79 -28.36 25.08 14.37
C ILE A 79 -28.33 25.85 13.05
N PRO A 80 -27.82 25.26 11.96
CA PRO A 80 -27.82 25.92 10.67
C PRO A 80 -29.25 26.21 10.22
N VAL A 81 -29.47 27.39 9.66
CA VAL A 81 -30.76 27.88 9.18
C VAL A 81 -30.62 28.50 7.80
N GLY A 82 -31.74 28.92 7.20
CA GLY A 82 -31.77 29.64 5.92
C GLY A 82 -31.08 28.85 4.79
N THR A 83 -30.00 29.41 4.23
CA THR A 83 -29.29 28.79 3.10
C THR A 83 -28.28 27.72 3.51
N GLY A 84 -28.03 27.55 4.82
CA GLY A 84 -26.99 26.66 5.34
C GLY A 84 -25.56 27.18 5.09
N ASP A 85 -25.41 28.47 4.80
CA ASP A 85 -24.12 29.15 4.71
C ASP A 85 -23.76 29.74 6.06
N ILE A 86 -22.94 29.04 6.84
CA ILE A 86 -22.45 29.58 8.12
C ILE A 86 -21.29 30.53 7.82
N LYS A 87 -21.32 31.73 8.41
CA LYS A 87 -20.28 32.75 8.25
C LYS A 87 -19.75 33.18 9.61
N ILE A 88 -18.43 33.15 9.77
CA ILE A 88 -17.74 33.56 11.00
C ILE A 88 -16.93 34.82 10.72
N TYR A 89 -17.10 35.82 11.59
CA TYR A 89 -16.42 37.11 11.53
C TYR A 89 -15.51 37.29 12.76
N GLY A 90 -14.24 37.60 12.50
CA GLY A 90 -13.19 37.89 13.48
C GLY A 90 -11.79 37.53 12.98
N ASP A 91 -10.90 38.51 12.89
CA ASP A 91 -9.56 38.38 12.27
C ASP A 91 -8.51 37.63 13.11
N GLU A 92 -8.80 37.36 14.37
CA GLU A 92 -7.82 36.82 15.33
C GLU A 92 -7.82 35.29 15.43
N ILE A 93 -8.55 34.58 14.57
CA ILE A 93 -8.71 33.12 14.67
C ILE A 93 -7.37 32.40 14.37
N THR A 94 -6.88 31.63 15.34
CA THR A 94 -5.65 30.82 15.23
C THR A 94 -5.92 29.32 15.25
N TYR A 95 -7.04 28.90 15.82
CA TYR A 95 -7.51 27.52 15.85
C TYR A 95 -8.93 27.49 15.33
N PHE A 96 -9.22 26.53 14.45
CA PHE A 96 -10.58 26.27 14.01
C PHE A 96 -10.87 24.76 13.96
N TYR A 97 -11.95 24.37 14.63
CA TYR A 97 -12.51 23.03 14.57
C TYR A 97 -13.92 23.09 14.01
N CYS A 98 -14.19 22.27 12.99
CA CYS A 98 -15.53 22.04 12.44
C CYS A 98 -15.78 20.55 12.15
N GLY A 99 -15.17 19.67 12.95
CA GLY A 99 -15.34 18.24 12.79
C GLY A 99 -16.73 17.78 13.20
N SER A 100 -17.37 16.92 12.40
CA SER A 100 -18.70 16.41 12.74
C SER A 100 -18.61 15.26 13.74
N LYS A 101 -19.26 15.42 14.90
CA LYS A 101 -19.44 14.33 15.88
C LYS A 101 -20.71 13.51 15.65
N GLN A 102 -21.61 13.98 14.77
CA GLN A 102 -22.87 13.30 14.44
C GLN A 102 -22.80 12.75 13.00
N ALA A 103 -23.43 11.59 12.76
CA ALA A 103 -23.25 10.87 11.49
C ALA A 103 -23.59 11.69 10.24
N ASP A 104 -24.56 12.61 10.30
CA ASP A 104 -25.03 13.35 9.11
C ASP A 104 -24.89 14.88 9.19
N ALA A 105 -24.35 15.44 10.29
CA ALA A 105 -24.16 16.88 10.44
C ALA A 105 -22.88 17.35 9.73
N LYS A 106 -22.81 17.15 8.40
CA LYS A 106 -21.58 17.30 7.61
C LYS A 106 -21.39 18.70 7.06
N VAL A 107 -20.12 19.10 6.97
CA VAL A 107 -19.66 20.24 6.17
C VAL A 107 -19.31 19.74 4.76
N THR A 108 -19.82 20.44 3.75
CA THR A 108 -19.64 20.10 2.32
C THR A 108 -18.66 21.04 1.61
N ALA A 109 -18.54 22.28 2.09
CA ALA A 109 -17.50 23.22 1.66
C ALA A 109 -17.00 24.02 2.87
N LEU A 110 -15.72 24.35 2.86
CA LEU A 110 -15.04 25.14 3.87
C LEU A 110 -14.12 26.12 3.17
N ASP A 111 -14.28 27.41 3.47
CA ASP A 111 -13.38 28.47 3.02
C ASP A 111 -12.70 29.09 4.25
N VAL A 112 -11.37 29.07 4.25
CA VAL A 112 -10.49 29.64 5.28
C VAL A 112 -9.53 30.68 4.68
N SER A 113 -9.77 31.13 3.45
CA SER A 113 -8.87 32.04 2.71
C SER A 113 -8.65 33.38 3.42
N ASN A 114 -9.65 33.84 4.17
CA ASN A 114 -9.60 35.08 4.95
C ASN A 114 -9.17 34.86 6.42
N ALA A 115 -8.55 33.71 6.74
CA ALA A 115 -8.02 33.40 8.08
C ALA A 115 -6.48 33.24 8.08
N PRO A 116 -5.69 34.28 7.78
CA PRO A 116 -4.23 34.17 7.61
C PRO A 116 -3.46 33.85 8.91
N LYS A 117 -4.08 34.09 10.08
CA LYS A 117 -3.51 33.77 11.39
C LYS A 117 -3.73 32.31 11.82
N LEU A 118 -4.45 31.51 11.02
CA LEU A 118 -4.76 30.13 11.33
C LEU A 118 -3.49 29.28 11.45
N LYS A 119 -3.33 28.62 12.59
CA LYS A 119 -2.22 27.71 12.93
C LYS A 119 -2.68 26.26 13.06
N TRP A 120 -3.91 26.04 13.48
CA TRP A 120 -4.47 24.70 13.63
C TRP A 120 -5.84 24.61 12.98
N LEU A 121 -5.97 23.69 12.01
CA LEU A 121 -7.22 23.43 11.31
C LEU A 121 -7.64 21.97 11.49
N PHE A 122 -8.81 21.77 12.08
CA PHE A 122 -9.42 20.46 12.31
C PHE A 122 -10.80 20.38 11.64
N ALA A 123 -10.86 19.76 10.46
CA ALA A 123 -12.10 19.65 9.66
C ALA A 123 -12.44 18.19 9.30
N GLY A 124 -12.11 17.25 10.19
CA GLY A 124 -12.35 15.83 9.96
C GLY A 124 -13.82 15.37 10.08
N THR A 125 -14.13 14.19 9.54
CA THR A 125 -15.46 13.56 9.59
C THR A 125 -16.53 14.38 8.88
N ASN A 126 -16.19 14.95 7.73
CA ASN A 126 -17.03 15.82 6.92
C ASN A 126 -17.29 15.20 5.53
N SER A 127 -17.74 16.01 4.57
CA SER A 127 -17.93 15.60 3.17
C SER A 127 -17.24 16.58 2.23
N LEU A 128 -16.09 17.11 2.66
CA LEU A 128 -15.27 17.99 1.84
C LEU A 128 -14.68 17.19 0.67
N THR A 129 -14.85 17.70 -0.54
CA THR A 129 -14.21 17.18 -1.76
C THR A 129 -12.95 17.95 -2.12
N GLN A 130 -12.84 19.19 -1.64
CA GLN A 130 -11.71 20.09 -1.83
C GLN A 130 -11.52 20.96 -0.59
N LEU A 131 -10.30 21.46 -0.40
CA LEU A 131 -9.95 22.44 0.61
C LEU A 131 -8.74 23.24 0.12
N ASP A 132 -8.87 24.56 0.05
CA ASP A 132 -7.76 25.46 -0.22
C ASP A 132 -7.20 26.03 1.10
N VAL A 133 -5.92 25.77 1.36
CA VAL A 133 -5.16 26.30 2.51
C VAL A 133 -3.98 27.17 2.08
N SER A 134 -3.92 27.57 0.80
CA SER A 134 -2.81 28.35 0.24
C SER A 134 -2.65 29.74 0.86
N HIS A 135 -3.71 30.25 1.50
CA HIS A 135 -3.75 31.54 2.20
C HIS A 135 -3.50 31.43 3.71
N ASN A 136 -3.16 30.24 4.22
CA ASN A 136 -2.88 29.98 5.63
C ASN A 136 -1.41 29.58 5.87
N PRO A 137 -0.43 30.49 5.61
CA PRO A 137 1.00 30.16 5.65
C PRO A 137 1.51 29.79 7.05
N ASN A 138 0.75 30.15 8.09
CA ASN A 138 1.10 29.89 9.49
C ASN A 138 0.62 28.53 10.01
N LEU A 139 0.01 27.68 9.17
CA LEU A 139 -0.47 26.36 9.60
C LEU A 139 0.67 25.49 10.14
N LEU A 140 0.47 25.02 11.37
CA LEU A 140 1.33 24.07 12.08
C LEU A 140 0.73 22.66 12.08
N THR A 141 -0.60 22.57 12.10
CA THR A 141 -1.38 21.33 12.08
C THR A 141 -2.53 21.42 11.10
N LEU A 142 -2.65 20.39 10.26
CA LEU A 142 -3.80 20.18 9.38
C LEU A 142 -4.38 18.78 9.61
N ALA A 143 -5.62 18.71 10.08
CA ALA A 143 -6.33 17.45 10.33
C ALA A 143 -7.68 17.43 9.60
N ILE A 144 -7.76 16.68 8.51
CA ILE A 144 -8.88 16.63 7.56
C ILE A 144 -9.32 15.19 7.25
N SER A 145 -9.07 14.27 8.19
CA SER A 145 -9.44 12.85 8.09
C SER A 145 -10.94 12.62 7.84
N ASN A 146 -11.31 11.51 7.20
CA ASN A 146 -12.69 11.10 6.90
C ASN A 146 -13.44 12.18 6.09
N ASN A 147 -12.91 12.47 4.91
CA ASN A 147 -13.50 13.35 3.89
C ASN A 147 -13.43 12.64 2.53
N GLN A 148 -13.67 13.38 1.44
CA GLN A 148 -13.65 12.88 0.07
C GLN A 148 -12.61 13.63 -0.78
N ILE A 149 -11.55 14.15 -0.14
CA ILE A 149 -10.54 14.97 -0.80
C ILE A 149 -9.70 14.12 -1.74
N THR A 150 -9.58 14.56 -2.99
CA THR A 150 -8.81 13.87 -4.04
C THR A 150 -7.44 14.49 -4.28
N ASP A 151 -7.29 15.77 -3.98
CA ASP A 151 -6.04 16.53 -4.13
C ASP A 151 -5.97 17.66 -3.09
N ILE A 152 -4.76 18.04 -2.69
CA ILE A 152 -4.51 19.19 -1.81
C ILE A 152 -3.12 19.77 -2.08
N ASN A 153 -3.05 21.09 -2.23
CA ASN A 153 -1.79 21.82 -2.39
C ASN A 153 -1.31 22.35 -1.04
N LEU A 154 -0.12 21.92 -0.61
CA LEU A 154 0.51 22.34 0.66
C LEU A 154 1.80 23.15 0.48
N THR A 155 2.09 23.65 -0.73
CA THR A 155 3.34 24.38 -1.05
C THR A 155 3.54 25.62 -0.17
N ASN A 156 2.47 26.34 0.16
CA ASN A 156 2.53 27.56 0.99
C ASN A 156 2.54 27.28 2.50
N ASN A 157 2.30 26.04 2.92
CA ASN A 157 2.17 25.67 4.34
C ASN A 157 3.50 25.11 4.89
N THR A 158 4.58 25.85 4.70
CA THR A 158 5.96 25.42 5.02
C THR A 158 6.20 25.18 6.52
N GLN A 159 5.32 25.72 7.36
CA GLN A 159 5.39 25.60 8.83
C GLN A 159 4.73 24.33 9.38
N LEU A 160 4.13 23.49 8.52
CA LEU A 160 3.44 22.27 8.95
C LEU A 160 4.38 21.32 9.69
N THR A 161 3.96 20.90 10.88
CA THR A 161 4.65 19.91 11.73
C THR A 161 3.84 18.64 11.89
N PHE A 162 2.52 18.70 11.71
CA PHE A 162 1.61 17.57 11.78
C PHE A 162 0.56 17.63 10.66
N ILE A 163 0.47 16.53 9.91
CA ILE A 163 -0.55 16.31 8.88
C ILE A 163 -1.33 15.04 9.22
N GLU A 164 -2.65 15.14 9.22
CA GLU A 164 -3.60 14.01 9.33
C GLU A 164 -4.68 14.09 8.24
N MET A 165 -4.68 13.13 7.32
CA MET A 165 -5.62 13.04 6.19
C MET A 165 -6.12 11.60 5.99
N ILE A 166 -6.38 10.89 7.08
CA ILE A 166 -6.80 9.48 7.07
C ILE A 166 -8.13 9.33 6.32
N SER A 167 -8.33 8.27 5.56
CA SER A 167 -9.61 7.97 4.89
C SER A 167 -10.09 9.12 4.01
N ASN A 168 -9.28 9.46 3.01
CA ASN A 168 -9.63 10.36 1.92
C ASN A 168 -9.48 9.60 0.58
N GLN A 169 -9.41 10.31 -0.54
CA GLN A 169 -9.29 9.73 -1.88
C GLN A 169 -8.01 10.18 -2.60
N LEU A 170 -6.99 10.61 -1.85
CA LEU A 170 -5.73 11.12 -2.41
C LEU A 170 -5.02 10.04 -3.23
N SER A 171 -4.66 10.36 -4.47
CA SER A 171 -3.82 9.51 -5.34
C SER A 171 -2.35 9.91 -5.35
N ALA A 172 -2.06 11.17 -5.03
CA ALA A 172 -0.71 11.72 -4.89
C ALA A 172 -0.71 12.82 -3.83
N ILE A 173 0.48 13.19 -3.35
CA ILE A 173 0.71 14.36 -2.51
C ILE A 173 2.17 14.80 -2.64
N ASP A 174 2.40 16.10 -2.80
CA ASP A 174 3.74 16.70 -2.72
C ASP A 174 3.97 17.27 -1.31
N LEU A 175 5.00 16.77 -0.63
CA LEU A 175 5.42 17.22 0.70
C LEU A 175 6.82 17.85 0.71
N SER A 176 7.38 18.13 -0.47
CA SER A 176 8.76 18.64 -0.64
C SER A 176 9.02 20.00 0.04
N HIS A 177 7.97 20.79 0.25
CA HIS A 177 8.01 22.10 0.89
C HIS A 177 7.76 22.04 2.42
N ASN A 178 7.26 20.92 2.95
CA ASN A 178 6.89 20.77 4.36
C ASN A 178 8.04 20.15 5.18
N ARG A 179 9.21 20.79 5.14
CA ARG A 179 10.47 20.26 5.72
C ARG A 179 10.46 20.16 7.25
N LEU A 180 9.55 20.86 7.92
CA LEU A 180 9.38 20.83 9.38
C LEU A 180 8.46 19.71 9.88
N LEU A 181 7.97 18.85 8.98
CA LEU A 181 7.02 17.81 9.29
C LEU A 181 7.62 16.75 10.23
N LYS A 182 6.94 16.52 11.36
CA LYS A 182 7.34 15.56 12.40
C LYS A 182 6.42 14.35 12.45
N LYS A 183 5.15 14.52 12.08
CA LYS A 183 4.14 13.47 12.09
C LYS A 183 3.29 13.51 10.82
N LEU A 184 3.19 12.37 10.16
CA LEU A 184 2.44 12.19 8.91
C LEU A 184 1.48 11.01 9.04
N GLN A 185 0.19 11.27 8.83
CA GLN A 185 -0.88 10.28 8.87
C GLN A 185 -1.74 10.39 7.62
N ILE A 186 -1.51 9.52 6.63
CA ILE A 186 -2.28 9.46 5.37
C ILE A 186 -2.70 8.00 5.09
N GLN A 187 -3.17 7.30 6.13
CA GLN A 187 -3.68 5.94 5.98
C GLN A 187 -4.99 5.93 5.17
N SER A 188 -5.32 4.79 4.57
CA SER A 188 -6.60 4.57 3.87
C SER A 188 -6.87 5.59 2.76
N ASN A 189 -5.89 5.78 1.89
CA ASN A 189 -6.01 6.61 0.67
C ASN A 189 -5.70 5.76 -0.57
N LYS A 190 -5.46 6.39 -1.72
CA LYS A 190 -5.17 5.72 -3.00
C LYS A 190 -3.75 6.00 -3.50
N LEU A 191 -2.82 6.36 -2.60
CA LEU A 191 -1.45 6.71 -2.97
C LEU A 191 -0.73 5.52 -3.62
N THR A 192 -0.08 5.74 -4.75
CA THR A 192 0.74 4.73 -5.47
C THR A 192 2.23 4.87 -5.18
N SER A 193 2.68 6.08 -4.83
CA SER A 193 4.02 6.36 -4.34
C SER A 193 3.99 7.56 -3.39
N ILE A 194 5.07 7.73 -2.62
CA ILE A 194 5.28 8.93 -1.82
C ILE A 194 6.79 9.20 -1.69
N ASP A 195 7.17 10.46 -1.91
CA ASP A 195 8.53 10.92 -1.70
C ASP A 195 8.61 11.73 -0.40
N LEU A 196 9.40 11.22 0.56
CA LEU A 196 9.67 11.84 1.85
C LEU A 196 11.15 12.27 1.96
N SER A 197 11.85 12.42 0.83
CA SER A 197 13.27 12.81 0.77
C SER A 197 13.57 14.14 1.47
N ALA A 198 12.63 15.09 1.41
CA ALA A 198 12.75 16.42 2.03
C ALA A 198 12.34 16.47 3.51
N ASN A 199 11.65 15.45 4.03
CA ASN A 199 11.01 15.49 5.35
C ASN A 199 11.87 14.79 6.42
N THR A 200 13.11 15.23 6.60
CA THR A 200 14.13 14.59 7.45
C THR A 200 13.85 14.63 8.95
N LEU A 201 12.87 15.43 9.39
CA LEU A 201 12.46 15.55 10.81
C LEU A 201 11.30 14.63 11.20
N LEU A 202 10.85 13.75 10.30
CA LEU A 202 9.76 12.82 10.58
C LEU A 202 10.11 11.85 11.71
N LYS A 203 9.18 11.71 12.67
CA LYS A 203 9.25 10.75 13.79
C LYS A 203 8.20 9.67 13.68
N SER A 204 7.05 9.97 13.06
CA SER A 204 5.94 9.03 12.95
C SER A 204 5.29 9.13 11.58
N ILE A 205 5.36 8.02 10.84
CA ILE A 205 4.95 7.91 9.45
C ILE A 205 3.90 6.78 9.39
N TYR A 206 2.66 7.14 9.07
CA TYR A 206 1.57 6.18 8.93
C TYR A 206 0.98 6.27 7.52
N LEU A 207 1.21 5.21 6.74
CA LEU A 207 0.86 5.10 5.33
C LEU A 207 0.07 3.81 5.02
N MET A 208 -0.48 3.18 6.05
CA MET A 208 -1.19 1.90 5.92
C MET A 208 -2.42 1.99 5.02
N GLY A 209 -2.73 0.92 4.28
CA GLY A 209 -3.97 0.85 3.50
C GLY A 209 -3.99 1.80 2.30
N ASN A 210 -2.83 1.96 1.65
CA ASN A 210 -2.73 2.65 0.36
C ASN A 210 -2.45 1.62 -0.75
N GLN A 211 -2.01 2.09 -1.92
CA GLN A 211 -1.61 1.25 -3.05
C GLN A 211 -0.11 1.42 -3.36
N LEU A 212 0.69 1.75 -2.34
CA LEU A 212 2.09 2.14 -2.51
C LEU A 212 2.92 1.01 -3.12
N THR A 213 3.58 1.29 -4.23
CA THR A 213 4.61 0.42 -4.83
C THR A 213 6.02 0.92 -4.54
N ALA A 214 6.17 2.18 -4.12
CA ALA A 214 7.44 2.77 -3.69
C ALA A 214 7.24 3.80 -2.57
N VAL A 215 8.22 3.88 -1.68
CA VAL A 215 8.39 4.96 -0.69
C VAL A 215 9.84 5.38 -0.71
N THR A 216 10.09 6.67 -0.91
CA THR A 216 11.44 7.25 -0.82
C THR A 216 11.58 7.94 0.52
N PHE A 217 12.62 7.63 1.28
CA PHE A 217 12.91 8.30 2.55
C PHE A 217 14.11 9.25 2.42
N GLY A 218 14.05 10.39 3.12
CA GLY A 218 15.21 11.24 3.37
C GLY A 218 16.08 10.70 4.51
N ASN A 219 17.20 11.39 4.79
CA ASN A 219 18.06 11.07 5.93
C ASN A 219 17.36 11.40 7.27
N ILE A 220 16.61 10.45 7.81
CA ILE A 220 15.83 10.62 9.04
C ILE A 220 16.62 10.08 10.24
N THR A 221 17.18 11.01 11.03
CA THR A 221 18.06 10.71 12.17
C THR A 221 17.36 10.79 13.53
N GLU A 222 16.08 11.14 13.55
CA GLU A 222 15.31 11.23 14.79
C GLU A 222 15.28 9.90 15.55
N LYS A 223 15.34 9.93 16.88
CA LYS A 223 15.28 8.71 17.68
C LYS A 223 13.84 8.21 17.78
N GLY A 224 13.68 6.88 17.79
CA GLY A 224 12.38 6.23 17.99
C GLY A 224 11.44 6.34 16.78
N VAL A 225 11.99 6.41 15.56
CA VAL A 225 11.18 6.57 14.35
C VAL A 225 10.20 5.41 14.19
N TYR A 226 8.92 5.76 14.03
CA TYR A 226 7.83 4.84 13.79
C TYR A 226 7.43 4.91 12.31
N ILE A 227 7.50 3.79 11.61
CA ILE A 227 7.06 3.65 10.21
C ILE A 227 6.01 2.56 10.14
N SER A 228 4.85 2.88 9.56
CA SER A 228 3.87 1.88 9.19
C SER A 228 3.45 2.03 7.73
N VAL A 229 3.86 1.06 6.92
CA VAL A 229 3.56 0.93 5.49
C VAL A 229 2.76 -0.36 5.22
N SER A 230 2.14 -0.93 6.25
CA SER A 230 1.42 -2.21 6.14
C SER A 230 0.19 -2.10 5.22
N ASN A 231 -0.20 -3.20 4.58
CA ASN A 231 -1.33 -3.24 3.63
C ASN A 231 -1.11 -2.28 2.45
N ASN A 232 -0.05 -2.50 1.70
CA ASN A 232 0.33 -1.78 0.48
C ASN A 232 0.78 -2.80 -0.59
N ARG A 233 1.45 -2.35 -1.65
CA ARG A 233 1.94 -3.19 -2.77
C ARG A 233 3.47 -3.08 -2.94
N LEU A 234 4.20 -2.81 -1.86
CA LEU A 234 5.66 -2.65 -1.91
C LEU A 234 6.33 -3.98 -2.24
N THR A 235 7.27 -3.97 -3.19
CA THR A 235 8.11 -5.13 -3.52
C THR A 235 9.47 -5.08 -2.83
N SER A 236 9.91 -3.89 -2.44
CA SER A 236 11.12 -3.65 -1.66
C SER A 236 10.88 -2.53 -0.64
N LEU A 237 11.71 -2.53 0.41
CA LEU A 237 11.72 -1.45 1.40
C LEU A 237 13.17 -1.13 1.78
N ASP A 238 13.62 0.08 1.50
CA ASP A 238 14.95 0.56 1.86
C ASP A 238 14.88 1.55 3.02
N LEU A 239 15.48 1.16 4.16
CA LEU A 239 15.55 1.95 5.39
C LEU A 239 16.97 2.42 5.69
N THR A 240 17.90 2.31 4.74
CA THR A 240 19.30 2.75 4.93
C THR A 240 19.41 4.24 5.22
N MET A 241 18.48 5.03 4.69
CA MET A 241 18.36 6.47 4.96
C MET A 241 17.59 6.80 6.25
N VAL A 242 17.18 5.81 7.04
CA VAL A 242 16.37 6.02 8.26
C VAL A 242 17.07 5.44 9.50
N PRO A 243 18.29 5.88 9.86
CA PRO A 243 19.02 5.33 11.00
C PRO A 243 18.24 5.42 12.34
N GLY A 244 17.28 6.34 12.41
CA GLY A 244 16.35 6.49 13.54
C GLY A 244 15.52 5.24 13.91
N VAL A 245 15.34 4.29 12.98
CA VAL A 245 14.56 3.06 13.26
C VAL A 245 15.24 2.11 14.25
N SER A 246 16.53 2.26 14.49
CA SER A 246 17.30 1.47 15.47
C SER A 246 16.72 1.46 16.89
N THR A 247 16.00 2.53 17.25
CA THR A 247 15.30 2.64 18.54
C THR A 247 13.78 2.69 18.40
N GLY A 248 13.28 2.50 17.17
CA GLY A 248 11.89 2.70 16.78
C GLY A 248 11.18 1.43 16.32
N ALA A 249 10.18 1.59 15.45
CA ALA A 249 9.34 0.49 15.01
C ALA A 249 9.00 0.58 13.53
N VAL A 250 9.03 -0.56 12.83
CA VAL A 250 8.69 -0.68 11.41
C VAL A 250 7.62 -1.74 11.26
N PHE A 251 6.46 -1.34 10.72
CA PHE A 251 5.33 -2.21 10.40
C PHE A 251 5.10 -2.20 8.90
N ALA A 252 5.62 -3.22 8.21
CA ALA A 252 5.53 -3.42 6.78
C ALA A 252 4.79 -4.72 6.42
N ALA A 253 3.84 -5.14 7.25
CA ALA A 253 3.07 -6.36 7.03
C ALA A 253 2.14 -6.26 5.81
N ASN A 254 1.78 -7.39 5.21
CA ASN A 254 0.83 -7.48 4.10
C ASN A 254 1.22 -6.56 2.93
N ASN A 255 2.42 -6.75 2.41
CA ASN A 255 2.92 -6.16 1.17
C ASN A 255 3.33 -7.29 0.21
N MET A 256 4.11 -6.96 -0.82
CA MET A 256 4.71 -7.93 -1.75
C MET A 256 6.23 -7.98 -1.60
N LEU A 257 6.76 -7.68 -0.40
CA LEU A 257 8.20 -7.52 -0.20
C LEU A 257 8.95 -8.81 -0.51
N THR A 258 9.93 -8.74 -1.40
CA THR A 258 10.92 -9.80 -1.64
C THR A 258 12.28 -9.45 -1.02
N GLU A 259 12.49 -8.17 -0.71
CA GLU A 259 13.68 -7.66 -0.04
C GLU A 259 13.34 -6.53 0.94
N ILE A 260 14.18 -6.39 1.96
CA ILE A 260 14.18 -5.26 2.88
C ILE A 260 15.61 -4.96 3.30
N LYS A 261 16.03 -3.70 3.13
CA LYS A 261 17.34 -3.21 3.57
C LYS A 261 17.13 -2.42 4.85
N CYS A 262 17.54 -2.98 5.97
CA CYS A 262 17.45 -2.31 7.26
C CYS A 262 18.67 -2.62 8.13
N GLY A 263 19.08 -1.65 8.93
CA GLY A 263 20.00 -1.89 10.04
C GLY A 263 19.28 -2.47 11.26
N ASP A 264 19.80 -2.17 12.45
CA ASP A 264 19.10 -2.46 13.71
C ASP A 264 17.71 -1.81 13.71
N VAL A 265 16.71 -2.50 14.28
CA VAL A 265 15.33 -2.02 14.44
C VAL A 265 14.74 -2.60 15.71
N LYS A 266 14.26 -1.77 16.64
CA LYS A 266 13.73 -2.28 17.92
C LYS A 266 12.49 -3.18 17.73
N ASN A 267 11.53 -2.79 16.89
CA ASN A 267 10.37 -3.63 16.55
C ASN A 267 10.18 -3.72 15.04
N LEU A 268 10.16 -4.92 14.49
CA LEU A 268 9.99 -5.17 13.06
C LEU A 268 8.84 -6.14 12.80
N ASN A 269 7.87 -5.72 12.00
CA ASN A 269 6.82 -6.59 11.47
C ASN A 269 6.86 -6.60 9.94
N VAL A 270 7.16 -7.75 9.36
CA VAL A 270 7.22 -8.00 7.92
C VAL A 270 6.38 -9.22 7.52
N SER A 271 5.42 -9.64 8.36
CA SER A 271 4.54 -10.77 8.04
C SER A 271 3.65 -10.51 6.81
N GLY A 272 3.17 -11.56 6.17
CA GLY A 272 2.27 -11.47 5.01
C GLY A 272 2.94 -10.94 3.73
N ASN A 273 4.25 -11.06 3.61
CA ASN A 273 5.04 -10.63 2.43
C ASN A 273 5.45 -11.82 1.56
N GLN A 274 6.42 -11.63 0.66
CA GLN A 274 7.04 -12.66 -0.18
C GLN A 274 8.51 -12.89 0.20
N LEU A 275 8.85 -12.64 1.47
CA LEU A 275 10.20 -12.85 1.98
C LEU A 275 10.45 -14.35 2.16
N THR A 276 11.65 -14.78 1.77
CA THR A 276 12.14 -16.15 1.95
C THR A 276 13.05 -16.22 3.17
N PHE A 277 13.47 -17.40 3.60
CA PHE A 277 14.46 -17.49 4.68
C PHE A 277 15.75 -16.74 4.32
N ALA A 278 16.15 -16.77 3.05
CA ALA A 278 17.33 -16.06 2.57
C ALA A 278 17.18 -14.53 2.55
N THR A 279 15.97 -14.00 2.45
CA THR A 279 15.72 -12.56 2.30
C THR A 279 15.09 -11.90 3.51
N LEU A 280 14.68 -12.68 4.52
CA LEU A 280 14.33 -12.16 5.83
C LEU A 280 15.55 -11.47 6.47
N PRO A 281 15.40 -10.28 7.08
CA PRO A 281 16.45 -9.64 7.85
C PRO A 281 17.08 -10.56 8.89
N THR A 282 18.41 -10.64 8.89
CA THR A 282 19.23 -11.41 9.83
C THR A 282 20.37 -10.54 10.35
N GLY A 283 20.96 -10.91 11.49
CA GLY A 283 22.08 -10.16 12.08
C GLY A 283 21.72 -8.76 12.58
N ILE A 284 20.42 -8.45 12.69
CA ILE A 284 19.90 -7.18 13.21
C ILE A 284 19.57 -7.30 14.71
N LYS A 285 19.79 -6.22 15.47
CA LYS A 285 19.23 -6.13 16.83
C LYS A 285 17.76 -5.78 16.74
N VAL A 286 16.93 -6.69 17.24
CA VAL A 286 15.47 -6.56 17.25
C VAL A 286 14.89 -7.17 18.52
N ASN A 287 13.98 -6.44 19.18
CA ASN A 287 13.27 -6.94 20.37
C ASN A 287 12.05 -7.76 19.96
N THR A 288 11.23 -7.21 19.06
CA THR A 288 10.05 -7.88 18.53
C THR A 288 10.20 -8.07 17.03
N TYR A 289 10.27 -9.31 16.57
CA TYR A 289 10.40 -9.62 15.14
C TYR A 289 9.26 -10.53 14.65
N ASN A 290 8.29 -9.95 13.96
CA ASN A 290 7.14 -10.66 13.40
C ASN A 290 7.35 -10.88 11.90
N TYR A 291 7.81 -12.07 11.53
CA TYR A 291 8.13 -12.44 10.15
C TYR A 291 7.25 -13.56 9.58
N ALA A 292 6.38 -14.17 10.39
CA ALA A 292 5.45 -15.21 9.97
C ALA A 292 4.00 -14.70 10.09
N PRO A 293 3.08 -15.13 9.19
CA PRO A 293 3.34 -15.96 8.01
C PRO A 293 4.04 -15.18 6.88
N GLN A 294 4.42 -15.87 5.81
CA GLN A 294 4.79 -15.31 4.50
C GLN A 294 3.93 -16.00 3.43
N GLN A 295 3.79 -15.40 2.25
CA GLN A 295 3.24 -16.08 1.08
C GLN A 295 4.13 -17.26 0.70
N ASN A 296 3.55 -18.26 0.01
CA ASN A 296 4.33 -19.42 -0.43
C ASN A 296 5.52 -18.97 -1.30
N MET A 297 6.71 -19.49 -1.01
CA MET A 297 7.92 -19.23 -1.77
C MET A 297 7.73 -19.69 -3.22
N ARG A 298 7.82 -18.76 -4.15
CA ARG A 298 7.59 -19.05 -5.57
C ARG A 298 8.71 -19.90 -6.16
N ILE A 299 8.35 -21.07 -6.67
CA ILE A 299 9.13 -21.85 -7.64
C ILE A 299 8.50 -21.56 -9.00
N GLN A 300 9.28 -21.02 -9.94
CA GLN A 300 8.75 -20.40 -11.17
C GLN A 300 8.35 -21.39 -12.27
N ARG A 301 8.68 -22.67 -12.11
CA ARG A 301 8.50 -23.69 -13.14
C ARG A 301 8.32 -25.08 -12.55
N ASP A 302 7.77 -25.96 -13.35
CA ASP A 302 7.81 -27.40 -13.14
C ASP A 302 9.23 -27.93 -13.34
N ILE A 303 9.47 -29.17 -12.89
CA ILE A 303 10.80 -29.78 -12.87
C ILE A 303 10.75 -31.14 -13.54
N GLU A 304 11.75 -31.40 -14.37
CA GLU A 304 11.91 -32.68 -15.05
C GLU A 304 12.46 -33.75 -14.10
N LEU A 305 12.13 -35.00 -14.37
CA LEU A 305 12.73 -36.12 -13.64
C LEU A 305 14.27 -36.09 -13.76
N ASN A 306 14.96 -36.24 -12.64
CA ASN A 306 16.41 -36.15 -12.48
C ASN A 306 17.01 -34.74 -12.68
N GLU A 307 16.20 -33.71 -12.89
CA GLU A 307 16.67 -32.33 -12.89
C GLU A 307 16.94 -31.85 -11.45
N VAL A 308 17.98 -31.01 -11.29
CA VAL A 308 18.34 -30.40 -10.00
C VAL A 308 17.53 -29.14 -9.76
N LEU A 309 16.72 -29.15 -8.69
CA LEU A 309 16.12 -27.98 -8.07
C LEU A 309 17.05 -27.39 -7.00
N ASP A 310 17.64 -26.23 -7.27
CA ASP A 310 18.53 -25.57 -6.31
C ASP A 310 17.75 -24.64 -5.35
N LEU A 311 17.58 -25.08 -4.09
CA LEU A 311 17.08 -24.27 -2.97
C LEU A 311 18.17 -24.04 -1.91
N SER A 312 19.44 -24.19 -2.26
CA SER A 312 20.57 -24.11 -1.32
C SER A 312 20.68 -22.75 -0.62
N SER A 313 20.17 -21.68 -1.25
CA SER A 313 20.07 -20.35 -0.62
C SER A 313 19.19 -20.31 0.63
N GLN A 314 18.29 -21.29 0.79
CA GLN A 314 17.32 -21.33 1.88
C GLN A 314 17.79 -22.14 3.09
N THR A 315 19.04 -22.62 3.11
CA THR A 315 19.64 -23.39 4.21
C THR A 315 20.97 -22.78 4.66
N ASN A 316 21.49 -23.24 5.80
CA ASN A 316 22.71 -22.72 6.43
C ASN A 316 22.63 -21.21 6.75
N LEU A 317 21.44 -20.76 7.14
CA LEU A 317 21.15 -19.36 7.46
C LEU A 317 21.25 -19.13 8.97
N LYS A 318 21.78 -17.97 9.38
CA LYS A 318 21.82 -17.61 10.81
C LYS A 318 20.44 -17.25 11.37
N GLY A 319 19.64 -16.55 10.58
CA GLY A 319 18.34 -16.03 11.01
C GLY A 319 18.43 -15.22 12.30
N ILE A 320 17.66 -15.62 13.32
CA ILE A 320 17.69 -15.04 14.67
C ILE A 320 18.71 -15.71 15.62
N THR A 321 19.47 -16.70 15.13
CA THR A 321 20.48 -17.42 15.93
C THR A 321 21.89 -16.90 15.63
N ASN A 322 22.85 -17.26 16.48
CA ASN A 322 24.25 -16.82 16.34
C ASN A 322 25.09 -17.68 15.40
N THR A 323 24.62 -18.89 15.05
CA THR A 323 25.31 -19.85 14.18
C THR A 323 24.44 -20.23 12.99
N PRO A 324 25.02 -20.61 11.84
CA PRO A 324 24.25 -21.14 10.71
C PRO A 324 23.38 -22.32 11.13
N GLN A 325 22.11 -22.31 10.71
CA GLN A 325 21.15 -23.38 10.95
C GLN A 325 20.75 -24.04 9.63
N THR A 326 20.64 -25.36 9.64
CA THR A 326 20.13 -26.12 8.51
C THR A 326 18.60 -26.00 8.44
N THR A 327 18.09 -25.83 7.22
CA THR A 327 16.65 -25.87 6.96
C THR A 327 16.23 -27.29 6.63
N LYS A 328 15.17 -27.78 7.28
CA LYS A 328 14.53 -29.04 6.93
C LYS A 328 13.47 -28.77 5.86
N PHE A 329 13.59 -29.47 4.73
CA PHE A 329 12.60 -29.49 3.66
C PHE A 329 11.82 -30.80 3.74
N THR A 330 10.51 -30.70 3.92
CA THR A 330 9.60 -31.86 3.87
C THR A 330 8.75 -31.77 2.62
N TRP A 331 9.11 -32.55 1.61
CA TRP A 331 8.37 -32.60 0.35
C TRP A 331 7.06 -33.37 0.51
N LYS A 332 5.99 -32.82 -0.07
CA LYS A 332 4.65 -33.38 -0.02
C LYS A 332 3.95 -33.30 -1.36
N THR A 333 3.08 -34.26 -1.66
CA THR A 333 2.13 -34.18 -2.77
C THR A 333 1.04 -33.13 -2.48
N ALA A 334 0.28 -32.74 -3.51
CA ALA A 334 -0.83 -31.80 -3.39
C ALA A 334 -1.92 -32.27 -2.42
N THR A 335 -2.07 -33.58 -2.24
CA THR A 335 -2.97 -34.24 -1.28
C THR A 335 -2.42 -34.28 0.15
N GLY A 336 -1.13 -33.98 0.33
CA GLY A 336 -0.48 -33.85 1.64
C GLY A 336 0.35 -35.06 2.07
N GLU A 337 0.45 -36.08 1.22
CA GLU A 337 1.32 -37.25 1.45
C GLU A 337 2.78 -36.82 1.43
N THR A 338 3.60 -37.39 2.31
CA THR A 338 5.02 -37.02 2.44
C THR A 338 5.88 -37.88 1.53
N LEU A 339 6.76 -37.24 0.76
CA LEU A 339 7.73 -37.92 -0.09
C LEU A 339 8.93 -38.40 0.72
N THR A 340 9.53 -39.50 0.28
CA THR A 340 10.60 -40.20 0.99
C THR A 340 11.98 -39.91 0.36
N PRO A 341 12.92 -39.29 1.09
CA PRO A 341 14.31 -39.14 0.64
C PRO A 341 14.95 -40.48 0.25
N GLY A 342 15.74 -40.49 -0.82
CA GLY A 342 16.37 -41.69 -1.39
C GLY A 342 15.43 -42.58 -2.21
N THR A 343 14.11 -42.37 -2.14
CA THR A 343 13.12 -43.11 -2.95
C THR A 343 12.42 -42.21 -3.95
N ASP A 344 11.88 -41.08 -3.51
CA ASP A 344 11.18 -40.12 -4.38
C ASP A 344 12.11 -39.00 -4.88
N TYR A 345 13.08 -38.61 -4.05
CA TYR A 345 14.08 -37.58 -4.37
C TYR A 345 15.39 -37.78 -3.61
N THR A 346 16.50 -37.24 -4.10
CA THR A 346 17.75 -37.05 -3.34
C THR A 346 17.91 -35.59 -2.93
N GLU A 347 18.63 -35.35 -1.83
CA GLU A 347 18.95 -34.02 -1.33
C GLU A 347 20.46 -33.91 -1.08
N ASP A 348 21.09 -32.86 -1.60
CA ASP A 348 22.45 -32.46 -1.28
C ASP A 348 22.48 -30.96 -0.94
N ASN A 349 22.55 -30.65 0.35
CA ASN A 349 22.64 -29.28 0.88
C ASN A 349 21.60 -28.30 0.30
N GLY A 350 20.32 -28.69 0.32
CA GLY A 350 19.22 -27.88 -0.23
C GLY A 350 19.08 -27.94 -1.75
N LYS A 351 19.86 -28.76 -2.45
CA LYS A 351 19.64 -29.12 -3.86
C LYS A 351 18.89 -30.43 -3.92
N PHE A 352 17.79 -30.46 -4.67
CA PHE A 352 16.90 -31.61 -4.75
C PHE A 352 16.86 -32.17 -6.15
N THR A 353 16.97 -33.49 -6.27
CA THR A 353 16.77 -34.19 -7.55
C THR A 353 15.65 -35.21 -7.37
N PHE A 354 14.53 -35.01 -8.05
CA PHE A 354 13.44 -35.97 -8.01
C PHE A 354 13.79 -37.17 -8.90
N ILE A 355 13.85 -38.35 -8.30
CA ILE A 355 14.25 -39.61 -8.97
C ILE A 355 13.04 -40.51 -9.29
N LYS A 356 11.85 -40.09 -8.86
CA LYS A 356 10.58 -40.74 -9.18
C LYS A 356 9.53 -39.71 -9.58
N ALA A 357 8.87 -39.95 -10.71
CA ALA A 357 7.78 -39.11 -11.20
C ALA A 357 6.61 -39.10 -10.20
N GLN A 358 5.91 -37.98 -10.13
CA GLN A 358 4.81 -37.78 -9.18
C GLN A 358 3.52 -37.55 -9.95
N ALA A 359 2.45 -38.27 -9.59
CA ALA A 359 1.16 -38.14 -10.25
C ALA A 359 0.50 -36.78 -9.93
N ASP A 360 0.68 -36.29 -8.70
CA ASP A 360 0.23 -34.99 -8.24
C ASP A 360 1.39 -33.98 -8.19
N SER A 361 1.07 -32.68 -8.28
CA SER A 361 2.06 -31.64 -7.99
C SER A 361 2.60 -31.76 -6.57
N VAL A 362 3.86 -31.39 -6.37
CA VAL A 362 4.56 -31.44 -5.09
C VAL A 362 4.85 -30.05 -4.55
N TYR A 363 5.05 -29.91 -3.24
CA TYR A 363 5.54 -28.70 -2.59
C TYR A 363 6.40 -29.06 -1.38
N ALA A 364 7.33 -28.18 -1.01
CA ALA A 364 8.11 -28.34 0.20
C ALA A 364 7.47 -27.54 1.35
N VAL A 365 7.41 -28.15 2.54
CA VAL A 365 7.23 -27.45 3.82
C VAL A 365 8.61 -27.20 4.41
N LEU A 366 8.92 -25.94 4.72
CA LEU A 366 10.22 -25.51 5.24
C LEU A 366 10.12 -25.22 6.73
N SER A 367 11.09 -25.71 7.49
CA SER A 367 11.26 -25.38 8.91
C SER A 367 12.74 -25.20 9.23
N SER A 368 13.09 -24.18 10.02
CA SER A 368 14.46 -23.91 10.42
C SER A 368 14.52 -23.27 11.80
N PRO A 369 15.45 -23.67 12.68
CA PRO A 369 15.73 -22.96 13.93
C PRO A 369 16.16 -21.50 13.72
N ALA A 370 16.61 -21.13 12.51
CA ALA A 370 16.88 -19.75 12.13
C ALA A 370 15.62 -18.88 12.16
N PHE A 371 14.45 -19.46 11.93
CA PHE A 371 13.15 -18.78 11.87
C PHE A 371 12.03 -19.63 12.49
N PRO A 372 12.04 -19.86 13.82
CA PRO A 372 11.19 -20.85 14.48
C PRO A 372 9.68 -20.52 14.48
N LYS A 373 9.26 -19.31 14.08
CA LYS A 373 7.83 -18.91 14.09
C LYS A 373 7.00 -19.50 12.94
N PHE A 374 7.62 -20.15 11.94
CA PHE A 374 6.89 -20.80 10.83
C PHE A 374 6.35 -22.18 11.25
N VAL A 375 5.35 -22.18 12.12
CA VAL A 375 4.73 -23.39 12.71
C VAL A 375 3.20 -23.30 12.71
N GLY A 376 2.53 -24.44 12.92
CA GLY A 376 1.07 -24.50 13.02
C GLY A 376 0.38 -24.01 11.74
N THR A 377 -0.49 -23.00 11.88
CA THR A 377 -1.20 -22.38 10.73
C THR A 377 -0.33 -21.45 9.89
N GLN A 378 0.90 -21.18 10.33
CA GLN A 378 1.84 -20.24 9.69
C GLN A 378 3.03 -20.95 9.04
N VAL A 379 2.93 -22.24 8.74
CA VAL A 379 3.99 -23.03 8.10
C VAL A 379 4.44 -22.40 6.77
N PHE A 380 5.75 -22.30 6.57
CA PHE A 380 6.31 -21.79 5.32
C PHE A 380 6.36 -22.89 4.26
N LYS A 381 5.90 -22.59 3.06
CA LYS A 381 5.78 -23.56 1.97
C LYS A 381 6.32 -22.98 0.67
N THR A 382 6.71 -23.84 -0.26
CA THR A 382 6.86 -23.45 -1.66
C THR A 382 5.51 -23.39 -2.35
N THR A 383 5.45 -22.77 -3.53
CA THR A 383 4.39 -23.06 -4.49
C THR A 383 4.44 -24.53 -4.91
N LYS A 384 3.31 -25.03 -5.43
CA LYS A 384 3.24 -26.37 -6.01
C LYS A 384 3.95 -26.38 -7.36
N LEU A 385 4.61 -27.49 -7.69
CA LEU A 385 5.21 -27.77 -9.01
C LEU A 385 4.91 -29.19 -9.45
N ALA A 386 4.85 -29.46 -10.75
CA ALA A 386 4.83 -30.82 -11.28
C ALA A 386 6.25 -31.41 -11.33
N VAL A 387 6.34 -32.72 -11.10
CA VAL A 387 7.55 -33.53 -11.32
C VAL A 387 7.22 -34.50 -12.44
N ALA A 388 7.56 -34.12 -13.66
CA ALA A 388 7.16 -34.84 -14.86
C ALA A 388 8.34 -35.53 -15.53
N ILE A 389 8.06 -36.68 -16.15
CA ILE A 389 8.88 -37.16 -17.24
C ILE A 389 8.48 -36.30 -18.43
N THR A 390 9.35 -35.42 -18.90
CA THR A 390 9.15 -34.86 -20.23
C THR A 390 9.33 -36.01 -21.21
N THR A 391 8.21 -36.54 -21.72
CA THR A 391 8.25 -37.30 -22.96
C THR A 391 8.71 -36.32 -24.02
N GLY A 392 9.88 -36.56 -24.61
CA GLY A 392 10.24 -35.85 -25.82
C GLY A 392 9.11 -36.02 -26.83
N ILE A 393 8.94 -35.07 -27.75
CA ILE A 393 7.91 -35.17 -28.78
C ILE A 393 7.94 -36.53 -29.50
N ASN A 394 9.08 -37.22 -29.56
CA ASN A 394 9.22 -38.54 -30.18
C ASN A 394 8.88 -39.73 -29.26
N ASP A 395 8.70 -39.50 -27.95
CA ASP A 395 8.35 -40.53 -26.98
C ASP A 395 6.82 -40.73 -26.88
N VAL A 396 6.05 -39.79 -27.45
CA VAL A 396 4.63 -40.01 -27.75
C VAL A 396 4.58 -41.00 -28.91
N THR A 397 4.19 -42.25 -28.65
CA THR A 397 4.17 -43.32 -29.66
C THR A 397 2.75 -43.84 -29.87
N SER A 398 2.49 -44.41 -31.05
CA SER A 398 1.24 -45.08 -31.37
C SER A 398 1.55 -46.46 -31.93
N SER A 399 0.79 -47.47 -31.51
CA SER A 399 0.89 -48.83 -32.06
C SER A 399 0.20 -48.97 -33.42
N SER A 400 -0.66 -48.03 -33.79
CA SER A 400 -1.49 -48.07 -34.99
C SER A 400 -1.13 -47.00 -36.02
N VAL A 401 -0.66 -45.83 -35.58
CA VAL A 401 -0.31 -44.70 -36.46
C VAL A 401 1.20 -44.57 -36.56
N SER A 402 1.71 -44.34 -37.78
CA SER A 402 3.14 -44.12 -38.03
C SER A 402 3.35 -42.89 -38.93
N ILE A 403 4.45 -42.16 -38.68
CA ILE A 403 4.85 -41.01 -39.48
C ILE A 403 6.21 -41.29 -40.10
N THR A 404 6.31 -41.12 -41.41
CA THR A 404 7.55 -41.27 -42.18
C THR A 404 7.79 -40.03 -43.03
N ALA A 405 9.05 -39.67 -43.21
CA ALA A 405 9.45 -38.56 -44.08
C ALA A 405 10.66 -38.93 -44.91
N GLY A 406 10.62 -38.53 -46.17
CA GLY A 406 11.72 -38.70 -47.12
C GLY A 406 11.35 -38.10 -48.47
N ASN A 407 12.36 -37.70 -49.25
CA ASN A 407 12.18 -37.16 -50.60
C ASN A 407 11.20 -35.97 -50.69
N GLY A 408 11.16 -35.10 -49.67
CA GLY A 408 10.27 -33.93 -49.64
C GLY A 408 8.79 -34.24 -49.36
N GLN A 409 8.49 -35.48 -48.94
CA GLN A 409 7.13 -35.91 -48.62
C GLN A 409 7.05 -36.46 -47.20
N LEU A 410 6.10 -35.92 -46.44
CA LEU A 410 5.68 -36.44 -45.14
C LEU A 410 4.47 -37.35 -45.35
N THR A 411 4.52 -38.56 -44.83
CA THR A 411 3.45 -39.57 -44.93
C THR A 411 3.04 -40.03 -43.53
N VAL A 412 1.75 -39.97 -43.24
CA VAL A 412 1.15 -40.48 -42.00
C VAL A 412 0.21 -41.63 -42.35
N SER A 413 0.47 -42.81 -41.82
CA SER A 413 -0.25 -44.06 -42.11
C SER A 413 -0.91 -44.67 -40.87
N GLY A 414 -1.92 -45.51 -41.08
CA GLY A 414 -2.64 -46.20 -40.00
C GLY A 414 -3.80 -45.39 -39.40
N LEU A 415 -4.31 -44.39 -40.14
CA LEU A 415 -5.35 -43.48 -39.69
C LEU A 415 -6.76 -44.07 -39.86
N SER A 416 -7.66 -43.76 -38.93
CA SER A 416 -9.10 -44.00 -39.10
C SER A 416 -9.74 -42.94 -40.02
N ASN A 417 -10.84 -43.30 -40.70
CA ASN A 417 -11.55 -42.37 -41.57
C ASN A 417 -12.03 -41.15 -40.76
N GLY A 418 -11.71 -39.95 -41.25
CA GLY A 418 -11.98 -38.67 -40.60
C GLY A 418 -10.91 -38.18 -39.63
N ALA A 419 -9.87 -38.96 -39.31
CA ALA A 419 -8.80 -38.56 -38.39
C ALA A 419 -8.02 -37.35 -38.93
N SER A 420 -7.72 -36.38 -38.05
CA SER A 420 -7.01 -35.16 -38.44
C SER A 420 -5.49 -35.32 -38.27
N VAL A 421 -4.73 -34.91 -39.28
CA VAL A 421 -3.28 -34.76 -39.24
C VAL A 421 -2.93 -33.29 -39.37
N THR A 422 -2.15 -32.78 -38.44
CA THR A 422 -1.75 -31.37 -38.38
C THR A 422 -0.23 -31.24 -38.32
N VAL A 423 0.32 -30.34 -39.12
CA VAL A 423 1.75 -30.09 -39.24
C VAL A 423 2.04 -28.66 -38.81
N TYR A 424 3.06 -28.48 -37.97
CA TYR A 424 3.56 -27.20 -37.50
C TYR A 424 5.06 -27.06 -37.82
N ASP A 425 5.54 -25.83 -37.89
CA ASP A 425 6.98 -25.56 -37.82
C ASP A 425 7.50 -25.69 -36.37
N VAL A 426 8.81 -25.59 -36.19
CA VAL A 426 9.45 -25.66 -34.85
C VAL A 426 9.15 -24.46 -33.95
N ALA A 427 8.61 -23.36 -34.50
CA ALA A 427 8.15 -22.21 -33.73
C ALA A 427 6.68 -22.35 -33.28
N GLY A 428 6.01 -23.43 -33.67
CA GLY A 428 4.61 -23.72 -33.33
C GLY A 428 3.58 -23.12 -34.29
N ASN A 429 4.00 -22.54 -35.41
CA ASN A 429 3.07 -22.01 -36.40
C ASN A 429 2.44 -23.15 -37.21
N LEU A 430 1.13 -23.07 -37.44
CA LEU A 430 0.41 -24.05 -38.24
C LEU A 430 0.85 -23.96 -39.72
N ILE A 431 1.32 -25.08 -40.26
CA ILE A 431 1.67 -25.21 -41.68
C ILE A 431 0.51 -25.80 -42.47
N ALA A 432 -0.08 -26.89 -42.00
CA ALA A 432 -1.19 -27.55 -42.70
C ALA A 432 -2.01 -28.46 -41.78
N THR A 433 -3.29 -28.64 -42.11
CA THR A 433 -4.18 -29.65 -41.53
C THR A 433 -4.90 -30.41 -42.63
N ARG A 434 -4.98 -31.74 -42.52
CA ARG A 434 -5.77 -32.59 -43.43
C ARG A 434 -6.51 -33.67 -42.65
N LYS A 435 -7.75 -33.95 -43.05
CA LYS A 435 -8.50 -35.11 -42.58
C LYS A 435 -8.24 -36.32 -43.49
N ALA A 436 -8.07 -37.48 -42.87
CA ALA A 436 -7.87 -38.74 -43.56
C ALA A 436 -9.20 -39.22 -44.18
N ASN A 437 -9.24 -39.41 -45.49
CA ASN A 437 -10.38 -40.04 -46.19
C ASN A 437 -10.12 -41.53 -46.48
N VAL A 438 -8.88 -41.97 -46.26
CA VAL A 438 -8.32 -43.33 -46.38
C VAL A 438 -7.28 -43.51 -45.27
N SER A 439 -6.68 -44.69 -45.10
CA SER A 439 -5.76 -44.98 -43.99
C SER A 439 -4.43 -44.19 -43.98
N THR A 440 -4.20 -43.32 -44.97
CA THR A 440 -2.96 -42.58 -45.16
C THR A 440 -3.21 -41.13 -45.55
N VAL A 441 -2.41 -40.20 -45.04
CA VAL A 441 -2.39 -38.78 -45.42
C VAL A 441 -0.97 -38.36 -45.76
N THR A 442 -0.79 -37.62 -46.85
CA THR A 442 0.52 -37.10 -47.28
C THR A 442 0.54 -35.58 -47.40
N PHE A 443 1.71 -35.01 -47.13
CA PHE A 443 2.03 -33.59 -47.32
C PHE A 443 3.33 -33.47 -48.12
N ALA A 444 3.32 -32.63 -49.16
CA ALA A 444 4.54 -32.18 -49.82
C ALA A 444 5.00 -30.91 -49.10
N LEU A 445 6.20 -30.95 -48.52
CA LEU A 445 6.71 -29.88 -47.69
C LEU A 445 8.18 -29.61 -48.06
N PRO A 446 8.65 -28.35 -47.98
CA PRO A 446 10.06 -28.02 -48.14
C PRO A 446 10.94 -28.79 -47.13
N ARG A 447 12.23 -28.95 -47.44
CA ARG A 447 13.20 -29.48 -46.47
C ARG A 447 13.19 -28.64 -45.21
N GLY A 448 13.15 -29.31 -44.07
CA GLY A 448 12.97 -28.62 -42.80
C GLY A 448 12.57 -29.57 -41.68
N LEU A 449 12.40 -28.97 -40.50
CA LEU A 449 12.04 -29.67 -39.29
C LEU A 449 10.60 -29.31 -38.93
N TYR A 450 9.78 -30.32 -38.71
CA TYR A 450 8.35 -30.16 -38.50
C TYR A 450 7.89 -30.92 -37.26
N LEU A 451 6.83 -30.42 -36.63
CA LEU A 451 6.07 -31.11 -35.60
C LEU A 451 4.77 -31.62 -36.20
N VAL A 452 4.51 -32.91 -36.10
CA VAL A 452 3.35 -33.56 -36.73
C VAL A 452 2.51 -34.19 -35.64
N LYS A 453 1.23 -33.82 -35.57
CA LYS A 453 0.23 -34.40 -34.67
C LYS A 453 -0.80 -35.18 -35.47
N ALA A 454 -0.99 -36.45 -35.16
CA ALA A 454 -1.95 -37.34 -35.80
C ALA A 454 -2.56 -38.30 -34.77
N ALA A 455 -3.87 -38.16 -34.51
CA ALA A 455 -4.54 -38.84 -33.39
C ALA A 455 -3.79 -38.59 -32.07
N GLU A 456 -3.41 -39.66 -31.35
CA GLU A 456 -2.61 -39.61 -30.11
C GLU A 456 -1.09 -39.49 -30.37
N LEU A 457 -0.63 -39.65 -31.62
CA LEU A 457 0.79 -39.56 -31.99
C LEU A 457 1.19 -38.10 -32.20
N VAL A 458 2.29 -37.69 -31.58
CA VAL A 458 3.02 -36.47 -31.94
C VAL A 458 4.44 -36.89 -32.28
N GLN A 459 5.04 -36.32 -33.33
CA GLN A 459 6.42 -36.65 -33.68
C GLN A 459 7.12 -35.46 -34.33
N LYS A 460 8.42 -35.33 -34.05
CA LYS A 460 9.30 -34.37 -34.69
C LYS A 460 9.93 -35.05 -35.89
N VAL A 461 9.75 -34.47 -37.06
CA VAL A 461 10.10 -35.10 -38.33
C VAL A 461 11.01 -34.17 -39.12
N SER A 462 12.11 -34.71 -39.63
CA SER A 462 13.02 -34.02 -40.55
C SER A 462 12.76 -34.50 -41.97
N LEU A 463 12.59 -33.56 -42.90
CA LEU A 463 12.31 -33.79 -44.31
C LEU A 463 13.48 -33.44 -45.24
#